data_AF-A0A0R0DJG0-F1
#
_entry.id   AF-A0A0R0DJG0-F1
#
_cell.length_a   1.000
_cell.length_b   1.000
_cell.length_c   1.000
_cell.angle_alpha   90.00
_cell.angle_beta   90.00
_cell.angle_gamma   90.00
#
_symmetry.space_group_name_H-M   'P 1'
#
loop_
_entity.id
_entity.type
_entity.pdbx_description
1 polymer ?
#
loop_
_entity_poly.entity_id
_entity_poly.type
_entity_poly.pdbx_seq_one_letter_code
_entity_poly.pdbx_strand_id
1 'polypeptide(L)'
;MDNMGNHDWAGWRWSASGRYLISPDGDKITAQRLLGLMWRDSQELRRAGFASRQKADTTGTKRAAYGGQKVKVVIVDLADWHEQRFGRSG
;
A
#
# COMPACT_ATOMS: atom_id res chain seq x y z
N MET A 1 22.61 -41.86 6.21
CA MET A 1 21.65 -40.81 6.62
C MET A 1 21.57 -39.85 5.47
N ASP A 2 20.82 -40.23 4.44
CA ASP A 2 20.76 -39.48 3.19
C ASP A 2 19.62 -38.47 3.21
N ASN A 3 19.92 -37.31 2.62
CA ASN A 3 19.01 -36.41 1.92
C ASN A 3 18.19 -35.40 2.76
N MET A 4 18.86 -34.40 3.33
CA MET A 4 18.27 -33.06 3.42
C MET A 4 18.62 -32.33 2.12
N GLY A 5 17.68 -32.33 1.17
CA GLY A 5 17.85 -31.65 -0.11
C GLY A 5 18.40 -30.25 0.10
N ASN A 6 19.36 -29.86 -0.73
CA ASN A 6 20.02 -28.56 -0.64
C ASN A 6 18.97 -27.46 -0.91
N HIS A 7 18.30 -27.00 0.15
CA HIS A 7 17.26 -25.96 0.15
C HIS A 7 17.89 -24.59 -0.04
N ASP A 8 18.64 -24.42 -1.13
CA ASP A 8 19.37 -23.20 -1.37
C ASP A 8 18.57 -22.31 -2.35
N TRP A 9 17.62 -21.55 -1.80
CA TRP A 9 16.94 -20.53 -2.58
C TRP A 9 17.87 -19.33 -2.71
N ALA A 10 18.61 -19.25 -3.81
CA ALA A 10 19.52 -18.14 -4.10
C ALA A 10 20.54 -17.84 -2.99
N GLY A 11 21.11 -18.88 -2.34
CA GLY A 11 22.08 -18.74 -1.25
C GLY A 11 21.44 -18.70 0.16
N TRP A 12 20.11 -18.63 0.25
CA TRP A 12 19.40 -18.59 1.53
C TRP A 12 19.15 -19.98 2.09
N ARG A 13 19.34 -20.10 3.41
CA ARG A 13 19.12 -21.36 4.13
C ARG A 13 18.54 -21.18 5.52
N TRP A 14 17.85 -22.20 6.00
CA TRP A 14 17.43 -22.29 7.40
C TRP A 14 18.61 -22.68 8.29
N SER A 15 18.70 -22.10 9.49
CA SER A 15 19.63 -22.58 10.52
C SER A 15 19.26 -24.02 10.92
N ALA A 16 20.22 -24.83 11.35
CA ALA A 16 19.97 -26.20 11.82
C ALA A 16 18.92 -26.29 12.95
N SER A 17 18.81 -25.23 13.77
CA SER A 17 17.79 -25.14 14.83
C SER A 17 16.43 -24.59 14.37
N GLY A 18 16.29 -24.21 13.09
CA GLY A 18 15.09 -23.56 12.55
C GLY A 18 14.83 -22.13 13.03
N ARG A 19 15.63 -21.59 13.96
CA ARG A 19 15.40 -20.28 14.60
C ARG A 19 15.67 -19.07 13.70
N TYR A 20 16.55 -19.22 12.73
CA TYR A 20 16.98 -18.13 11.85
C TYR A 20 16.90 -18.55 10.40
N LEU A 21 16.54 -17.57 9.56
CA LEU A 21 16.79 -17.59 8.14
C LEU A 21 18.13 -16.90 7.89
N ILE A 22 19.04 -17.57 7.17
CA ILE A 22 20.41 -17.11 6.94
C ILE A 22 20.56 -16.70 5.48
N SER A 23 21.09 -15.50 5.24
CA SER A 23 21.36 -14.97 3.89
C SER A 23 22.61 -15.63 3.27
N PRO A 24 22.81 -15.47 1.96
CA PRO A 24 24.02 -15.95 1.27
C PRO A 24 25.31 -15.38 1.89
N ASP A 25 25.23 -14.14 2.36
CA ASP A 25 26.34 -13.41 2.99
C ASP A 25 26.53 -13.81 4.47
N GLY A 26 25.65 -14.64 5.02
CA GLY A 26 25.74 -15.15 6.40
C GLY A 26 24.96 -14.36 7.44
N ASP A 27 24.26 -13.30 7.05
CA ASP A 27 23.39 -12.54 7.96
C ASP A 27 22.22 -13.38 8.44
N LYS A 28 21.81 -13.18 9.69
CA LYS A 28 20.75 -13.95 10.33
C LYS A 28 19.52 -13.08 10.55
N ILE A 29 18.37 -13.58 10.11
CA ILE A 29 17.08 -12.91 10.26
C ILE A 29 16.15 -13.81 11.09
N THR A 30 15.53 -13.23 12.13
CA THR A 30 14.47 -13.89 12.89
C THR A 30 13.13 -13.74 12.18
N ALA A 31 12.17 -14.63 12.49
CA ALA A 31 10.81 -14.52 11.95
C ALA A 31 10.17 -13.15 12.23
N GLN A 32 10.34 -12.60 13.44
CA GLN A 32 9.84 -11.28 13.81
C GLN A 32 10.46 -10.16 12.96
N ARG A 33 11.76 -10.26 12.66
CA ARG A 33 12.44 -9.29 11.81
C ARG A 33 11.93 -9.36 10.37
N LEU A 34 11.71 -10.57 9.85
CA LEU A 34 11.14 -10.77 8.51
C LEU A 34 9.74 -10.16 8.40
N LEU A 35 8.86 -10.39 9.39
CA LEU A 35 7.53 -9.78 9.45
C LEU A 35 7.61 -8.25 9.44
N GLY A 36 8.55 -7.67 10.19
CA GLY A 36 8.77 -6.22 10.18
C GLY A 36 9.21 -5.67 8.82
N LEU A 37 10.04 -6.40 8.08
CA LEU A 37 10.46 -6.01 6.72
C LEU A 37 9.29 -6.06 5.74
N MET A 38 8.47 -7.12 5.79
CA MET A 38 7.26 -7.22 4.95
C MET A 38 6.26 -6.11 5.27
N TRP A 39 6.08 -5.78 6.55
CA TRP A 39 5.23 -4.65 6.94
C TRP A 39 5.78 -3.34 6.38
N ARG A 40 7.09 -3.08 6.51
CA ARG A 40 7.72 -1.88 5.98
C ARG A 40 7.53 -1.76 4.47
N ASP A 41 7.77 -2.82 3.72
CA ASP A 41 7.55 -2.86 2.26
C ASP A 41 6.10 -2.50 1.89
N SER A 42 5.12 -3.07 2.62
CA SER A 42 3.71 -2.71 2.44
C SER A 42 3.40 -1.23 2.70
N GLN A 43 4.11 -0.60 3.66
CA GLN A 43 3.95 0.82 3.96
C GLN A 43 4.62 1.71 2.92
N GLU A 44 5.77 1.30 2.39
CA GLU A 44 6.46 2.02 1.32
C GLU A 44 5.61 2.02 0.04
N LEU A 45 5.00 0.89 -0.33
CA LEU A 45 4.02 0.80 -1.42
C LEU A 45 2.83 1.74 -1.20
N ARG A 46 2.31 1.78 0.03
CA ARG A 46 1.21 2.68 0.39
C ARG A 46 1.61 4.15 0.23
N ARG A 47 2.81 4.53 0.71
CA ARG A 47 3.36 5.89 0.56
C ARG A 47 3.57 6.27 -0.90
N ALA A 48 4.10 5.36 -1.73
CA ALA A 48 4.25 5.57 -3.16
C ALA A 48 2.89 5.79 -3.84
N GLY A 49 1.86 5.01 -3.45
CA GLY A 49 0.49 5.20 -3.90
C GLY A 49 -0.08 6.58 -3.52
N PHE A 50 0.17 7.06 -2.30
CA PHE A 50 -0.23 8.40 -1.88
C PHE A 50 0.51 9.50 -2.64
N ALA A 51 1.82 9.34 -2.88
CA ALA A 51 2.60 10.29 -3.67
C ALA A 51 2.12 10.35 -5.13
N SER A 52 1.72 9.22 -5.72
CA SER A 52 1.11 9.17 -7.05
C SER A 52 -0.21 9.93 -7.10
N ARG A 53 -1.08 9.77 -6.09
CA ARG A 53 -2.35 10.50 -5.98
C ARG A 53 -2.14 12.01 -5.80
N GLN A 54 -1.21 12.43 -4.94
CA GLN A 54 -0.89 13.86 -4.78
C GLN A 54 -0.35 14.49 -6.07
N LYS A 55 0.47 13.76 -6.85
CA LYS A 55 0.95 14.22 -8.15
C LYS A 55 -0.17 14.29 -9.19
N ALA A 56 -1.13 13.37 -9.16
CA ALA A 56 -2.31 13.40 -10.00
C ALA A 56 -3.21 14.60 -9.65
N ASP A 57 -3.44 14.88 -8.37
CA ASP A 57 -4.21 16.05 -7.91
C ASP A 57 -3.51 17.37 -8.26
N THR A 58 -2.18 17.44 -8.09
CA THR A 58 -1.38 18.63 -8.42
C THR A 58 -1.29 18.86 -9.95
N THR A 59 -1.19 17.79 -10.74
CA THR A 59 -1.18 17.88 -12.20
C THR A 59 -2.59 18.17 -12.74
N GLY A 60 -3.62 17.63 -12.09
CA GLY A 60 -5.03 17.89 -12.36
C GLY A 60 -5.42 19.34 -12.07
N THR A 61 -4.95 19.93 -10.97
CA THR A 61 -5.15 21.36 -10.68
C THR A 61 -4.42 22.26 -11.66
N LYS A 62 -3.18 21.91 -12.05
CA LYS A 62 -2.44 22.66 -13.08
C LYS A 62 -3.07 22.55 -14.48
N ARG A 63 -3.60 21.38 -14.87
CA ARG A 63 -4.33 21.22 -16.14
C ARG A 63 -5.73 21.87 -16.10
N ALA A 64 -6.42 21.82 -14.96
CA ALA A 64 -7.69 22.51 -14.75
C ALA A 64 -7.53 24.04 -14.83
N ALA A 65 -6.40 24.58 -14.36
CA ALA A 65 -6.10 26.02 -14.42
C ALA A 65 -5.89 26.55 -15.85
N TYR A 66 -5.43 25.70 -16.80
CA TYR A 66 -5.08 26.14 -18.17
C TYR A 66 -5.97 25.59 -19.29
N GLY A 67 -6.90 24.65 -19.03
CA GLY A 67 -7.79 24.15 -20.09
C GLY A 67 -8.89 23.17 -19.66
N GLY A 68 -9.18 23.02 -18.37
CA GLY A 68 -10.22 22.11 -17.89
C GLY A 68 -11.58 22.79 -17.81
N GLN A 69 -12.60 22.14 -18.37
CA GLN A 69 -14.02 22.49 -18.26
C GLN A 69 -14.38 22.99 -16.85
N LYS A 70 -15.05 24.15 -16.75
CA LYS A 70 -15.43 24.77 -15.46
C LYS A 70 -16.40 23.84 -14.72
N VAL A 71 -15.95 23.21 -13.65
CA VAL A 71 -16.80 22.39 -12.76
C VAL A 71 -17.21 23.23 -11.54
N LYS A 72 -18.52 23.38 -11.32
CA LYS A 72 -19.08 23.94 -10.09
C LYS A 72 -19.44 22.80 -9.15
N VAL A 73 -18.69 22.65 -8.06
CA VAL A 73 -19.03 21.73 -6.97
C VAL A 73 -19.94 22.46 -5.99
N VAL A 74 -21.10 21.87 -5.70
CA VAL A 74 -22.01 22.35 -4.66
C VAL A 74 -22.11 21.26 -3.60
N ILE A 75 -21.77 21.59 -2.37
CA ILE A 75 -21.95 20.72 -1.22
C ILE A 75 -23.29 21.09 -0.61
N VAL A 76 -24.20 20.12 -0.51
CA VAL A 76 -25.51 20.26 0.13
C VAL A 76 -25.61 19.28 1.29
N ASP A 77 -26.39 19.65 2.29
CA ASP A 77 -26.77 18.71 3.34
C ASP A 77 -27.61 17.58 2.75
N LEU A 78 -27.31 16.34 3.15
CA LEU A 78 -27.93 15.15 2.57
C LEU A 78 -29.42 15.05 2.92
N ALA A 79 -29.83 15.55 4.08
CA ALA A 79 -31.23 15.54 4.50
C ALA A 79 -32.04 16.51 3.63
N ASP A 80 -31.54 17.72 3.41
CA ASP A 80 -32.18 18.72 2.55
C ASP A 80 -32.28 18.24 1.10
N TRP A 81 -31.23 17.57 0.59
CA TRP A 81 -31.25 17.00 -0.76
C TRP A 81 -32.27 15.86 -0.90
N HIS A 82 -32.33 14.98 0.10
CA HIS A 82 -33.25 13.86 0.10
C HIS A 82 -34.72 14.33 0.18
N GLU A 83 -35.01 15.32 1.04
CA GLU A 83 -36.33 15.93 1.15
C GLU A 83 -36.73 16.67 -0.13
N GLN A 84 -35.83 17.42 -0.77
CA GLN A 84 -36.10 18.06 -2.07
C GLN A 84 -36.33 17.05 -3.20
N ARG A 85 -35.61 15.92 -3.20
CA ARG A 85 -35.63 14.98 -4.33
C ARG A 85 -36.76 13.96 -4.25
N PHE A 86 -37.10 13.51 -3.04
CA PHE A 86 -38.04 12.42 -2.81
C PHE A 86 -39.25 12.83 -1.97
N GLY A 87 -39.27 14.06 -1.44
CA GLY A 87 -40.28 14.53 -0.51
C GLY A 87 -40.04 14.02 0.90
N ARG A 88 -40.73 14.63 1.85
CA ARG A 88 -40.67 14.26 3.27
C ARG A 88 -41.38 12.93 3.46
N SER A 89 -40.64 11.87 3.78
CA SER A 89 -41.22 10.67 4.37
C SER A 89 -41.69 11.03 5.77
N GLY A 90 -43.01 11.16 5.93
CA GLY A 90 -43.66 11.42 7.23
C GLY A 90 -43.49 10.29 8.23
#